data_AF-A0A3R9WZ11-F1
#
_entry.id   AF-A0A3R9WZ11-F1
#
_cell.length_a   1.000
_cell.length_b   1.000
_cell.length_c   1.000
_cell.angle_alpha   90.00
_cell.angle_beta   90.00
_cell.angle_gamma   90.00
#
_symmetry.space_group_name_H-M   'P 1'
#
loop_
_entity.id
_entity.type
_entity.pdbx_description
1 polymer ?
#
loop_
_entity_poly.entity_id
_entity_poly.type
_entity_poly.pdbx_seq_one_letter_code
_entity_poly.pdbx_strand_id
1 'polypeptide(L)'
;MVARRVGVPMTDRILEFLDEKRPGLRANVWKIYYPMRDEHPIEVSVKPGALAGETLQLQFENRKLIVKEEVVERRPARGGAGAY
;
A
#
# COMPACT_ATOMS: atom_id res chain seq x y z
N MET A 1 -2.45 -10.64 24.94
CA MET A 1 -2.49 -11.69 23.90
C MET A 1 -3.46 -11.26 22.83
N VAL A 2 -3.01 -10.89 21.63
CA VAL A 2 -3.92 -10.54 20.53
C VAL A 2 -4.52 -11.84 20.03
N ALA A 3 -5.79 -12.07 20.36
CA ALA A 3 -6.53 -13.22 19.85
C ALA A 3 -6.48 -13.18 18.32
N ARG A 4 -5.77 -14.13 17.71
CA ARG A 4 -5.80 -14.31 16.25
C ARG A 4 -7.25 -14.62 15.90
N ARG A 5 -7.97 -13.62 15.37
CA ARG A 5 -9.33 -13.80 14.84
C ARG A 5 -9.21 -14.71 13.62
N VAL A 6 -9.48 -15.99 13.82
CA VAL A 6 -9.44 -17.01 12.78
C VAL A 6 -10.54 -16.69 11.76
N GLY A 7 -10.19 -16.58 10.49
CA GLY A 7 -11.14 -16.28 9.41
C GLY A 7 -11.18 -14.82 8.93
N VAL A 8 -10.38 -13.91 9.52
CA VAL A 8 -10.29 -12.53 9.01
C VAL A 8 -9.35 -12.50 7.80
N PRO A 9 -9.79 -11.96 6.65
CA PRO A 9 -8.94 -11.82 5.47
C PRO A 9 -7.66 -11.06 5.80
N MET A 10 -6.54 -11.49 5.21
CA MET A 10 -5.25 -10.86 5.41
C MET A 10 -5.28 -9.36 5.05
N THR A 11 -6.14 -8.97 4.11
CA THR A 11 -6.46 -7.58 3.79
C THR A 11 -6.97 -6.79 4.98
N ASP A 12 -8.03 -7.24 5.65
CA ASP A 12 -8.59 -6.55 6.82
C ASP A 12 -7.57 -6.42 7.95
N ARG A 13 -6.73 -7.45 8.16
CA ARG A 13 -5.67 -7.40 9.18
C ARG A 13 -4.61 -6.35 8.87
N ILE A 14 -4.23 -6.21 7.59
CA ILE A 14 -3.33 -5.15 7.13
C ILE A 14 -3.99 -3.78 7.32
N LEU A 15 -5.28 -3.64 7.00
CA LEU A 15 -6.00 -2.38 7.17
C LEU A 15 -6.11 -1.96 8.64
N GLU A 16 -6.43 -2.90 9.54
CA GLU A 16 -6.44 -2.67 10.99
C GLU A 16 -5.05 -2.26 11.48
N PHE A 17 -3.99 -2.97 11.07
CA PHE A 17 -2.62 -2.65 11.45
C PHE A 17 -2.17 -1.27 10.95
N LEU A 18 -2.58 -0.86 9.74
CA LEU A 18 -2.30 0.47 9.22
C LEU A 18 -3.02 1.56 10.01
N ASP A 19 -4.26 1.31 10.42
CA ASP A 19 -5.06 2.23 11.23
C ASP A 19 -4.48 2.38 12.66
N GLU A 20 -3.98 1.29 13.26
CA GLU A 20 -3.28 1.30 14.54
C GLU A 20 -2.00 2.15 14.49
N LYS A 21 -1.25 2.10 13.38
CA LYS A 21 -0.02 2.89 13.21
C LYS A 21 -0.28 4.34 12.86
N ARG A 22 -1.27 4.59 12.00
CA ARG A 22 -1.66 5.92 11.57
C ARG A 22 -3.18 5.98 11.41
N PRO A 23 -3.89 6.58 12.38
CA PRO A 23 -5.34 6.68 12.35
C PRO A 23 -5.84 7.30 11.04
N GLY A 24 -6.79 6.64 10.39
CA GLY A 24 -7.38 7.10 9.12
C GLY A 24 -6.61 6.68 7.87
N LEU A 25 -5.45 6.02 7.98
CA LEU A 25 -4.69 5.55 6.83
C LEU A 25 -5.46 4.46 6.05
N ARG A 26 -6.24 3.62 6.74
CA ARG A 26 -7.07 2.58 6.11
C ARG A 26 -8.02 3.12 5.03
N ALA A 27 -8.58 4.33 5.24
CA ALA A 27 -9.52 4.96 4.30
C ALA A 27 -8.83 5.52 3.04
N ASN A 28 -7.50 5.62 3.09
CA ASN A 28 -6.67 6.10 2.01
C ASN A 28 -6.01 4.97 1.21
N VAL A 29 -6.16 3.71 1.62
CA VAL A 29 -5.64 2.56 0.89
C VAL A 29 -6.43 2.37 -0.40
N TRP A 30 -5.73 2.33 -1.53
CA TRP A 30 -6.33 2.09 -2.85
C TRP A 30 -6.16 0.65 -3.31
N LYS A 31 -4.95 0.11 -3.20
CA LYS A 31 -4.62 -1.25 -3.61
C LYS A 31 -3.57 -1.85 -2.70
N ILE A 32 -3.67 -3.16 -2.54
CA ILE A 32 -2.67 -3.96 -1.83
C ILE A 32 -2.17 -5.00 -2.82
N TYR A 33 -0.88 -4.97 -3.09
CA TYR A 33 -0.21 -5.93 -3.93
C TYR A 33 0.42 -7.02 -3.06
N TYR A 34 -0.10 -8.23 -3.23
CA TYR A 34 0.43 -9.43 -2.59
C TYR A 34 1.44 -10.08 -3.53
N PRO A 35 2.75 -10.01 -3.23
CA PRO A 35 3.74 -10.68 -4.06
C PRO A 35 3.56 -12.20 -3.98
N MET A 36 3.90 -12.89 -5.07
CA MET A 36 3.85 -14.35 -5.13
C MET A 36 4.93 -15.03 -4.27
N ARG A 37 6.02 -14.32 -3.97
CA ARG A 37 7.16 -14.82 -3.20
C ARG A 37 7.18 -14.17 -1.82
N ASP A 38 7.36 -14.98 -0.78
CA ASP A 38 7.32 -14.52 0.61
C ASP A 38 8.47 -13.57 1.01
N GLU A 39 9.58 -13.62 0.28
CA GLU A 39 10.75 -12.74 0.47
C GLU A 39 10.47 -11.30 0.03
N HIS A 40 9.49 -11.11 -0.86
CA HIS A 40 9.13 -9.79 -1.36
C HIS A 40 8.17 -9.10 -0.39
N PRO A 41 8.32 -7.78 -0.19
CA PRO A 41 7.43 -7.02 0.67
C PRO A 41 6.03 -6.94 0.06
N ILE A 42 5.02 -6.94 0.92
CA ILE A 42 3.66 -6.56 0.55
C ILE A 42 3.65 -5.07 0.28
N GLU A 43 3.15 -4.65 -0.88
CA GLU A 43 3.08 -3.23 -1.22
C GLU A 43 1.65 -2.72 -1.04
N VAL A 44 1.52 -1.60 -0.33
CA VAL A 44 0.25 -0.93 -0.11
C VAL A 44 0.34 0.44 -0.76
N SER A 45 -0.48 0.67 -1.77
CA SER A 45 -0.61 1.98 -2.37
C SER A 45 -1.72 2.76 -1.69
N VAL A 46 -1.39 3.96 -1.24
CA VAL A 46 -2.35 4.90 -0.65
C VAL A 46 -2.54 6.11 -1.55
N LYS A 47 -3.61 6.86 -1.33
CA LYS A 47 -3.89 8.11 -2.03
C LYS A 47 -2.71 9.09 -1.89
N PRO A 48 -2.42 9.87 -2.94
CA PRO A 48 -1.42 10.93 -2.86
C PRO A 48 -1.80 11.95 -1.77
N GLY A 49 -0.82 12.36 -0.96
CA GLY A 49 -1.03 13.23 0.19
C GLY A 49 -1.40 12.52 1.49
N ALA A 50 -1.60 11.19 1.49
CA ALA A 50 -1.87 10.43 2.72
C ALA A 50 -0.62 10.23 3.59
N LEU A 51 0.57 10.21 2.98
CA LEU A 51 1.86 10.08 3.65
C LEU A 51 2.73 11.34 3.50
N ALA A 52 2.20 12.42 2.91
CA ALA A 52 2.91 13.67 2.64
C ALA A 52 4.22 13.45 1.85
N GLY A 53 4.22 12.49 0.92
CA GLY A 53 5.39 12.12 0.10
C GLY A 53 6.36 11.14 0.77
N GLU A 54 6.11 10.70 1.99
CA GLU A 54 6.95 9.71 2.67
C GLU A 54 6.55 8.27 2.31
N THR A 55 7.53 7.37 2.35
CA THR A 55 7.28 5.92 2.24
C THR A 55 7.41 5.30 3.62
N LEU A 56 6.38 4.56 4.05
CA LEU A 56 6.37 3.90 5.35
C LEU A 56 6.74 2.43 5.19
N GLN A 57 7.83 2.00 5.84
CA GLN A 57 8.22 0.60 5.88
C GLN A 57 7.85 0.02 7.24
N LEU A 58 7.00 -1.00 7.24
CA LEU A 58 6.51 -1.67 8.44
C LEU A 58 6.84 -3.16 8.39
N GLN A 59 6.85 -3.80 9.56
CA GLN A 59 6.95 -5.26 9.67
C GLN A 59 5.61 -5.81 10.16
N PHE A 60 5.04 -6.73 9.39
CA PHE A 60 3.75 -7.35 9.65
C PHE A 60 3.88 -8.88 9.53
N GLU A 61 3.68 -9.59 10.64
CA GLU A 61 3.61 -11.08 10.67
C GLU A 61 4.75 -11.79 9.93
N ASN A 62 5.99 -11.38 10.20
CA ASN A 62 7.23 -11.84 9.56
C ASN A 62 7.45 -11.40 8.10
N ARG A 63 6.56 -10.58 7.54
CA ARG A 63 6.74 -9.97 6.22
C ARG A 63 7.02 -8.48 6.34
N LYS A 64 7.72 -7.95 5.34
CA LYS A 64 7.87 -6.50 5.18
C LYS A 64 6.64 -5.95 4.46
N LEU A 65 6.16 -4.81 4.90
CA LEU A 65 5.04 -4.10 4.32
C LEU A 65 5.50 -2.69 3.94
N ILE A 66 5.41 -2.35 2.66
CA ILE A 66 5.81 -1.05 2.13
C ILE A 66 4.55 -0.29 1.78
N VAL A 67 4.28 0.77 2.53
CA VAL A 67 3.21 1.72 2.21
C VAL A 67 3.83 2.87 1.45
N LYS A 68 3.37 3.08 0.22
CA LYS A 68 3.81 4.19 -0.63
C LYS A 68 2.61 4.94 -1.16
N GLU A 69 2.79 6.22 -1.39
CA GLU A 69 1.80 6.98 -2.14
C GLU A 69 1.76 6.45 -3.57
N GLU A 70 0.56 6.25 -4.10
CA GLU A 70 0.40 5.96 -5.51
C GLU A 70 0.89 7.18 -6.29
N VAL A 71 1.99 7.00 -7.00
CA VAL A 71 2.40 7.94 -8.04
C VAL A 71 1.36 7.77 -9.14
N VAL A 72 0.36 8.65 -9.14
CA VAL A 72 -0.50 8.81 -10.31
C VAL A 72 0.41 9.39 -11.38
N GLU A 73 1.14 8.53 -12.09
CA GLU A 73 1.72 8.88 -13.36
C GLU A 73 0.53 9.33 -14.22
N ARG A 74 0.34 10.65 -14.30
CA ARG A 74 -0.30 11.26 -15.46
C ARG A 74 0.53 10.79 -16.63
N ARG A 75 0.14 9.65 -17.21
CA ARG A 75 0.66 9.12 -18.46
C ARG A 75 0.96 10.32 -19.34
N PRO A 76 2.23 10.61 -19.72
CA PRO A 76 2.48 11.72 -20.61
C PRO A 76 1.61 11.46 -21.82
N ALA A 77 0.73 12.41 -22.14
CA ALA A 77 -0.07 12.34 -23.34
C ALA A 77 0.90 11.99 -24.46
N ARG A 78 0.64 10.88 -25.14
CA ARG A 78 1.39 10.41 -26.31
C ARG A 78 1.18 11.48 -27.38
N GLY A 79 1.93 12.58 -27.30
CA GLY A 79 2.02 13.61 -28.31
C GLY A 79 2.79 12.98 -29.45
N GLY A 80 2.04 12.44 -30.39
CA GLY A 80 2.57 11.71 -31.53
C GLY A 80 3.66 12.51 -32.22
N ALA A 81 4.71 11.80 -32.59
CA ALA A 81 5.63 12.19 -33.64
C ALA A 81 4.82 12.65 -34.85
N GLY A 82 4.85 13.95 -35.12
CA GLY A 82 4.49 14.55 -36.39
C GLY A 82 5.71 15.28 -36.89
N ALA A 83 6.58 14.53 -37.57
CA ALA A 83 7.63 15.10 -38.40
C ALA A 83 6.98 15.89 -39.53
N TYR A 84 7.38 17.15 -39.70
CA TYR A 84 7.22 17.94 -40.92
C TYR A 84 8.59 18.50 -41.30
#